data_AF-A0AAP0RK73-F1
#
_entry.id   AF-A0AAP0RK73-F1
#
_cell.length_a   1.000
_cell.length_b   1.000
_cell.length_c   1.000
_cell.angle_alpha   90.00
_cell.angle_beta   90.00
_cell.angle_gamma   90.00
#
_symmetry.space_group_name_H-M   'P 1'
#
loop_
_entity.id
_entity.type
_entity.pdbx_description
1 polymer ?
#
loop_
_entity_poly.entity_id
_entity_poly.type
_entity_poly.pdbx_seq_one_letter_code
_entity_poly.pdbx_strand_id
1 'polypeptide(L)'
;MAAASKTRNILEGLVREGSFKWLLGSRSSFEEDFEEMGRSPSGRKNWIAELSPVANIVVRRCSRILGIPSSELQENFNAEASDSIKHPSRYARNFLEYCCFRALALSTRVTSHLADKKFRRPNL
;
A
#
# COMPACT_ATOMS: atom_id res chain seq x y z
N MET A 1 12.42 -11.48 22.42
CA MET A 1 12.05 -10.13 21.90
C MET A 1 13.15 -9.56 20.98
N ALA A 2 13.41 -10.15 19.80
CA ALA A 2 14.52 -9.71 18.93
C ALA A 2 14.14 -9.49 17.45
N ALA A 3 12.93 -9.86 17.03
CA ALA A 3 12.49 -9.68 15.64
C ALA A 3 11.91 -8.29 15.34
N ALA A 4 11.45 -7.56 16.36
CA ALA A 4 10.80 -6.26 16.19
C ALA A 4 11.80 -5.08 16.03
N SER A 5 13.04 -5.24 16.48
CA SER A 5 14.08 -4.21 16.35
C SER A 5 14.69 -4.18 14.95
N LYS A 6 14.89 -5.36 14.34
CA LYS A 6 15.53 -5.47 13.02
C LYS A 6 14.68 -4.87 11.90
N THR A 7 13.36 -5.03 11.95
CA THR A 7 12.43 -4.42 10.98
C THR A 7 12.32 -2.92 11.16
N ARG A 8 12.38 -2.41 12.40
CA ARG A 8 12.39 -0.97 12.69
C ARG A 8 13.61 -0.28 12.09
N ASN A 9 14.80 -0.86 12.26
CA ASN A 9 16.05 -0.26 11.75
C ASN A 9 16.11 -0.22 10.22
N ILE A 10 15.52 -1.21 9.53
CA ILE A 10 15.46 -1.23 8.06
C ILE A 10 14.48 -0.15 7.56
N LEU A 11 13.31 -0.04 8.18
CA LEU A 11 12.32 0.99 7.85
C LEU A 11 12.87 2.41 8.14
N GLU A 12 13.61 2.56 9.24
CA GLU A 12 14.27 3.81 9.61
C GLU A 12 15.37 4.21 8.62
N GLY A 13 16.13 3.25 8.09
CA GLY A 13 17.12 3.48 7.02
C GLY A 13 16.47 4.00 5.74
N LEU A 14 15.37 3.37 5.30
CA LEU A 14 14.58 3.80 4.15
C LEU A 14 14.00 5.23 4.32
N VAL A 15 13.62 5.60 5.54
CA VAL A 15 13.08 6.94 5.86
C VAL A 15 14.18 8.00 5.97
N ARG A 16 15.35 7.68 6.54
CA ARG A 16 16.47 8.63 6.74
C ARG A 16 17.28 8.89 5.47
N GLU A 17 17.39 7.95 4.54
CA GLU A 17 18.21 8.10 3.31
C GLU A 17 17.53 8.88 2.16
N GLY A 18 16.38 9.51 2.41
CA GLY A 18 15.83 10.52 1.48
C GLY A 18 15.03 9.96 0.29
N SER A 19 14.72 8.66 0.28
CA SER A 19 13.89 8.00 -0.75
C SER A 19 12.38 8.20 -0.55
N PHE A 20 11.93 9.21 0.20
CA PHE A 20 10.51 9.58 0.28
C PHE A 20 10.25 11.06 0.01
N LYS A 21 11.26 11.81 -0.47
CA LYS A 21 11.03 13.16 -1.00
C LYS A 21 10.10 13.17 -2.23
N TRP A 22 10.02 12.08 -2.99
CA TRP A 22 8.99 11.90 -4.03
C TRP A 22 7.59 11.58 -3.48
N LEU A 23 7.47 11.16 -2.22
CA LEU A 23 6.17 10.93 -1.55
C LEU A 23 5.62 12.18 -0.86
N LEU A 24 6.46 13.17 -0.52
CA LEU A 24 6.05 14.38 0.21
C LEU A 24 6.34 15.70 -0.55
N GLY A 25 7.03 15.65 -1.68
CA GLY A 25 7.58 16.82 -2.38
C GLY A 25 6.78 17.34 -3.57
N SER A 26 5.61 16.81 -3.88
CA SER A 26 4.79 17.36 -4.96
C SER A 26 3.35 17.56 -4.53
N ARG A 27 2.93 18.80 -4.60
CA ARG A 27 1.53 19.24 -4.71
C ARG A 27 0.88 18.72 -6.01
N SER A 28 1.06 17.45 -6.40
CA SER A 28 0.57 16.96 -7.70
C SER A 28 0.06 15.52 -7.78
N SER A 29 0.49 14.51 -7.01
CA SER A 29 -0.08 13.16 -7.20
C SER A 29 -1.23 12.85 -6.25
N PHE A 30 -1.09 13.24 -4.98
CA PHE A 30 -2.12 13.00 -3.96
C PHE A 30 -3.27 14.00 -4.12
N GLU A 31 -2.94 15.27 -4.38
CA GLU A 31 -3.90 16.32 -4.70
C GLU A 31 -4.70 15.97 -5.97
N GLU A 32 -4.03 15.44 -7.00
CA GLU A 32 -4.66 15.04 -8.26
C GLU A 32 -5.51 13.77 -8.08
N ASP A 33 -5.04 12.77 -7.32
CA ASP A 33 -5.87 11.62 -6.95
C ASP A 33 -7.10 12.07 -6.13
N PHE A 34 -6.96 13.06 -5.24
CA PHE A 34 -8.06 13.61 -4.44
C PHE A 34 -9.06 14.40 -5.29
N GLU A 35 -8.56 15.29 -6.16
CA GLU A 35 -9.33 16.06 -7.14
C GLU A 35 -10.06 15.15 -8.13
N GLU A 36 -9.38 14.15 -8.70
CA GLU A 36 -9.96 13.15 -9.62
C GLU A 36 -11.07 12.36 -8.93
N MET A 37 -10.83 11.96 -7.68
CA MET A 37 -11.81 11.22 -6.88
C MET A 37 -13.01 12.08 -6.48
N GLY A 38 -12.83 13.40 -6.35
CA GLY A 38 -13.89 14.36 -6.08
C GLY A 38 -14.71 14.77 -7.33
N ARG A 39 -14.08 14.79 -8.51
CA ARG A 39 -14.73 15.20 -9.78
C ARG A 39 -15.64 14.13 -10.38
N SER A 40 -15.39 12.85 -10.13
CA SER A 40 -16.15 11.76 -10.75
C SER A 40 -17.24 11.21 -9.83
N PRO A 41 -18.54 11.24 -10.22
CA PRO A 41 -19.62 10.61 -9.47
C PRO A 41 -19.41 9.10 -9.25
N SER A 42 -18.72 8.44 -10.19
CA SER A 42 -18.28 7.05 -10.09
C SER A 42 -17.08 6.84 -9.15
N GLY A 43 -16.20 7.84 -9.04
CA GLY A 43 -15.09 7.85 -8.08
C GLY A 43 -15.59 7.79 -6.65
N ARG A 44 -16.63 8.56 -6.33
CA ARG A 44 -17.32 8.48 -5.02
C ARG A 44 -18.09 7.17 -4.78
N LYS A 45 -18.52 6.44 -5.81
CA LYS A 45 -19.16 5.11 -5.62
C LYS A 45 -18.19 4.06 -5.08
N ASN A 46 -16.89 4.25 -5.26
CA ASN A 46 -15.85 3.36 -4.75
C ASN A 46 -15.35 3.78 -3.35
N TRP A 47 -16.05 4.71 -2.68
CA TRP A 47 -15.70 5.09 -1.30
C TRP A 47 -16.20 4.05 -0.33
N ILE A 48 -15.29 3.58 0.50
CA ILE A 48 -15.65 2.80 1.68
C ILE A 48 -15.99 3.82 2.76
N ALA A 49 -17.27 3.86 3.15
CA ALA A 49 -17.81 4.88 4.08
C ALA A 49 -17.13 4.86 5.46
N GLU A 50 -16.59 3.71 5.85
CA GLU A 50 -15.87 3.50 7.12
C GLU A 50 -14.45 4.09 7.11
N LEU A 51 -13.95 4.47 5.94
CA LEU A 51 -12.61 5.02 5.76
C LEU A 51 -12.65 6.55 5.64
N SER A 52 -11.63 7.20 6.20
CA SER A 52 -11.40 8.62 5.93
C SER A 52 -11.10 8.87 4.44
N PRO A 53 -11.28 10.10 3.93
CA PRO A 53 -10.94 10.42 2.54
C PRO A 53 -9.48 10.09 2.18
N VAL A 54 -8.55 10.35 3.10
CA VAL A 54 -7.12 10.02 2.93
C VAL A 54 -6.92 8.52 2.82
N ALA A 55 -7.59 7.72 3.67
CA ALA A 55 -7.49 6.27 3.63
C ALA A 55 -8.06 5.71 2.31
N ASN A 56 -9.17 6.25 1.80
CA ASN A 56 -9.71 5.85 0.50
C ASN A 56 -8.72 6.08 -0.65
N ILE A 57 -7.96 7.19 -0.65
CA ILE A 57 -6.92 7.43 -1.66
C ILE A 57 -5.82 6.38 -1.58
N VAL A 58 -5.36 6.06 -0.37
CA VAL A 58 -4.32 5.05 -0.17
C VAL A 58 -4.79 3.68 -0.66
N VAL A 59 -6.02 3.28 -0.36
CA VAL A 59 -6.64 2.04 -0.87
C VAL A 59 -6.71 2.05 -2.40
N ARG A 60 -7.12 3.16 -3.01
CA ARG A 60 -7.15 3.32 -4.47
C ARG A 60 -5.76 3.14 -5.10
N ARG A 61 -4.72 3.71 -4.49
CA ARG A 61 -3.33 3.51 -4.94
C ARG A 61 -2.88 2.06 -4.81
N CYS A 62 -3.20 1.40 -3.69
CA CYS A 62 -2.89 -0.02 -3.50
C CYS A 62 -3.60 -0.89 -4.54
N SER A 63 -4.87 -0.61 -4.82
CA SER A 63 -5.66 -1.25 -5.87
C SER A 63 -5.02 -1.08 -7.26
N ARG A 64 -4.53 0.12 -7.61
CA ARG A 64 -3.78 0.36 -8.86
C ARG A 64 -2.48 -0.44 -8.94
N ILE A 65 -1.72 -0.53 -7.83
CA ILE A 65 -0.47 -1.31 -7.78
C ILE A 65 -0.75 -2.80 -7.94
N LEU A 66 -1.80 -3.30 -7.29
CA LEU A 66 -2.17 -4.72 -7.30
C LEU A 66 -2.92 -5.14 -8.57
N GLY A 67 -3.45 -4.19 -9.34
CA GLY A 67 -4.22 -4.45 -10.55
C GLY A 67 -5.61 -5.04 -10.29
N ILE A 68 -6.15 -4.90 -9.07
CA ILE A 68 -7.48 -5.40 -8.69
C ILE A 68 -8.34 -4.24 -8.16
N PRO A 69 -9.67 -4.23 -8.37
CA PRO A 69 -10.54 -3.16 -7.90
C PRO A 69 -10.61 -3.10 -6.37
N SER A 70 -10.86 -1.91 -5.82
CA SER A 70 -10.91 -1.70 -4.36
C SER A 70 -12.00 -2.52 -3.67
N SER A 71 -13.12 -2.81 -4.35
CA SER A 71 -14.18 -3.69 -3.84
C SER A 71 -13.71 -5.13 -3.65
N GLU A 72 -13.05 -5.70 -4.65
CA GLU A 72 -12.47 -7.05 -4.57
C GLU A 72 -11.38 -7.11 -3.49
N LEU A 73 -10.62 -6.02 -3.32
CA LEU A 73 -9.61 -5.91 -2.28
C LEU A 73 -10.23 -5.92 -0.87
N GLN A 74 -11.40 -5.29 -0.70
CA GLN A 74 -12.19 -5.34 0.53
C GLN A 74 -12.82 -6.72 0.77
N GLU A 75 -13.36 -7.35 -0.28
CA GLU A 75 -13.90 -8.71 -0.22
C GLU A 75 -12.84 -9.72 0.20
N ASN A 76 -11.65 -9.64 -0.41
CA ASN A 76 -10.50 -10.48 -0.06
C ASN A 76 -10.09 -10.31 1.41
N PHE A 77 -10.05 -9.07 1.91
CA PHE A 77 -9.81 -8.82 3.33
C PHE A 77 -10.90 -9.44 4.21
N ASN A 78 -12.18 -9.27 3.85
CA ASN A 78 -13.29 -9.79 4.63
C ASN A 78 -13.33 -11.33 4.66
N ALA A 79 -12.86 -11.98 3.60
CA ALA A 79 -12.76 -13.44 3.48
C ALA A 79 -11.54 -14.02 4.22
N GLU A 80 -10.39 -13.32 4.19
CA GLU A 80 -9.13 -13.81 4.79
C GLU A 80 -9.00 -13.45 6.29
N ALA A 81 -9.56 -12.32 6.71
CA ALA A 81 -9.43 -11.83 8.07
C ALA A 81 -10.41 -12.53 9.05
N SER A 82 -9.90 -12.89 10.22
CA SER A 82 -10.71 -13.38 11.33
C SER A 82 -11.65 -12.29 11.87
N ASP A 83 -12.72 -12.70 12.55
CA ASP A 83 -13.74 -11.77 13.05
C ASP A 83 -13.19 -10.77 14.08
N SER A 84 -12.16 -11.16 14.85
CA SER A 84 -11.48 -10.26 15.79
C SER A 84 -10.73 -9.11 15.10
N ILE A 85 -10.27 -9.33 13.87
CA ILE A 85 -9.57 -8.34 13.04
C ILE A 85 -10.60 -7.44 12.33
N LYS A 86 -11.77 -7.95 12.01
CA LYS A 86 -12.87 -7.21 11.36
C LYS A 86 -13.70 -6.37 12.34
N HIS A 87 -13.33 -6.32 13.62
CA HIS A 87 -14.05 -5.53 14.61
C HIS A 87 -14.17 -4.05 14.18
N PRO A 88 -15.37 -3.42 14.23
CA PRO A 88 -15.60 -2.09 13.67
C PRO A 88 -14.62 -1.00 14.13
N SER A 89 -14.22 -1.03 15.41
CA SER A 89 -13.26 -0.06 15.97
C SER A 89 -11.84 -0.15 15.39
N ARG A 90 -11.51 -1.25 14.70
CA ARG A 90 -10.18 -1.51 14.12
C ARG A 90 -10.23 -1.81 12.63
N TYR A 91 -11.43 -2.04 12.07
CA TYR A 91 -11.63 -2.44 10.70
C TYR A 91 -10.88 -1.54 9.71
N ALA A 92 -11.11 -0.22 9.79
CA ALA A 92 -10.49 0.75 8.90
C ALA A 92 -8.96 0.66 8.91
N ARG A 93 -8.37 0.57 10.10
CA ARG A 93 -6.92 0.45 10.28
C ARG A 93 -6.40 -0.88 9.72
N ASN A 94 -7.02 -1.98 10.09
CA ASN A 94 -6.57 -3.32 9.71
C ASN A 94 -6.70 -3.55 8.20
N PHE A 95 -7.79 -3.07 7.61
CA PHE A 95 -7.99 -3.09 6.17
C PHE A 95 -6.91 -2.26 5.45
N LEU A 96 -6.60 -1.06 5.95
CA LEU A 96 -5.55 -0.22 5.35
C LEU A 96 -4.17 -0.87 5.44
N GLU A 97 -3.82 -1.46 6.59
CA GLU A 97 -2.58 -2.22 6.79
C GLU A 97 -2.49 -3.39 5.80
N TYR A 98 -3.59 -4.13 5.61
CA TYR A 98 -3.69 -5.22 4.63
C TYR A 98 -3.43 -4.74 3.20
N CYS A 99 -4.07 -3.64 2.77
CA CYS A 99 -3.90 -3.06 1.44
C CYS A 99 -2.43 -2.69 1.19
N CYS A 100 -1.82 -1.98 2.14
CA CYS A 100 -0.44 -1.53 2.04
C CYS A 100 0.52 -2.71 2.02
N PHE A 101 0.31 -3.71 2.87
CA PHE A 101 1.16 -4.89 2.94
C PHE A 101 1.18 -5.67 1.64
N ARG A 102 0.00 -5.90 1.03
CA ARG A 102 -0.09 -6.59 -0.26
C ARG A 102 0.59 -5.82 -1.38
N ALA A 103 0.33 -4.51 -1.48
CA ALA A 103 0.95 -3.66 -2.49
C ALA A 103 2.47 -3.60 -2.34
N LEU A 104 2.97 -3.49 -1.10
CA LEU A 104 4.41 -3.51 -0.81
C LEU A 104 5.03 -4.87 -1.14
N ALA A 105 4.36 -5.98 -0.81
CA ALA A 105 4.83 -7.32 -1.12
C ALA A 105 4.96 -7.55 -2.64
N LEU A 106 4.02 -7.02 -3.44
CA LEU A 106 4.14 -7.05 -4.90
C LEU A 106 5.30 -6.17 -5.39
N SER A 107 5.40 -4.94 -4.86
CA SER A 107 6.44 -3.97 -5.26
C SER A 107 7.85 -4.48 -4.97
N THR A 108 8.04 -5.19 -3.86
CA THR A 108 9.34 -5.77 -3.47
C THR A 108 9.69 -7.05 -4.22
N ARG A 109 8.72 -7.76 -4.83
CA ARG A 109 9.00 -8.88 -5.74
C ARG A 109 9.55 -8.40 -7.09
N VAL A 110 9.22 -7.17 -7.49
CA VAL A 110 9.64 -6.56 -8.77
C VAL A 110 11.10 -6.05 -8.71
N THR A 111 11.75 -5.98 -7.55
CA THR A 111 13.20 -5.66 -7.44
C THR A 111 14.09 -6.86 -7.80
N SER A 112 13.76 -7.52 -8.91
CA SER A 112 14.38 -8.75 -9.43
C SER A 112 15.75 -8.53 -10.07
N HIS A 113 16.42 -7.40 -9.85
CA HIS A 113 17.85 -7.27 -10.13
C HIS A 113 18.68 -8.30 -9.32
N LEU A 114 18.18 -8.78 -8.17
CA LEU A 114 18.79 -9.86 -7.39
C LEU A 114 18.46 -11.28 -7.91
N ALA A 115 17.45 -11.42 -8.77
CA ALA A 115 17.07 -12.67 -9.43
C ALA A 115 17.71 -12.81 -10.81
N ASP A 116 18.32 -11.74 -11.33
CA ASP A 116 19.03 -11.77 -12.60
C ASP A 116 20.31 -12.60 -12.46
N LYS A 117 20.30 -13.77 -13.11
CA LYS A 117 21.42 -14.71 -13.16
C LYS A 117 22.66 -14.10 -13.82
N LYS A 118 22.53 -12.99 -14.56
CA LYS A 118 23.66 -12.29 -15.19
C LYS A 118 24.56 -11.56 -14.19
N PHE A 119 24.07 -11.20 -13.01
CA PHE A 119 24.90 -10.64 -11.94
C PHE A 119 25.69 -11.70 -11.15
N ARG A 120 25.36 -12.99 -11.28
CA ARG A 120 26.01 -14.09 -10.52
C ARG A 120 27.19 -14.75 -11.22
N ARG A 121 27.56 -14.32 -12.42
CA ARG A 121 28.79 -14.79 -13.06
C ARG A 121 29.80 -13.65 -13.05
N PRO A 122 30.83 -13.69 -12.19
CA PRO A 122 32.07 -13.02 -12.52
C PRO A 122 32.51 -13.59 -13.87
N ASN A 123 32.66 -12.73 -14.88
CA ASN A 123 33.27 -13.13 -16.13
C ASN A 123 34.67 -13.67 -15.81
N LEU A 124 34.86 -14.96 -16.06
CA LEU A 124 36.12 -15.67 -16.11
C LEU A 124 36.18 -16.37 -17.47
#